data_AF-A0A447S0W7-F1
#
_entry.id   AF-A0A447S0W7-F1
#
_cell.length_a   1.000
_cell.length_b   1.000
_cell.length_c   1.000
_cell.angle_alpha   90.00
_cell.angle_beta   90.00
_cell.angle_gamma   90.00
#
_symmetry.space_group_name_H-M   'P 1'
#
loop_
_entity.id
_entity.type
_entity.pdbx_description
1 polymer ?
#
loop_
_entity_poly.entity_id
_entity_poly.type
_entity_poly.pdbx_seq_one_letter_code
_entity_poly.pdbx_strand_id
1 'polypeptide(L)'
;MKLSALFIALIPLLGSPVIHAETTAAPVLENRAAQGDITTPGGARRLTGDQTEALRASLINKPAKNVILLIGDGMGDSEITAARNYAEGAGGFFKGIDALPLTGQYTHYSLDKKTGKPDYVTDSAASATAWTTGVKTYNGALGVDIHENAHQTILELAKAAGLATGNVSTAELQDATPRGVGSACDIA
;
A
#
# COMPACT_ATOMS: atom_id res chain seq x y z
N MET A 1 -67.48 30.91 11.96
CA MET A 1 -67.24 30.41 13.33
C MET A 1 -65.83 29.86 13.39
N LYS A 2 -65.04 30.39 14.34
CA LYS A 2 -63.67 29.95 14.70
C LYS A 2 -63.70 28.51 15.24
N LEU A 3 -62.69 27.69 14.93
CA LEU A 3 -62.06 26.67 15.80
C LEU A 3 -60.98 25.97 14.96
N SER A 4 -59.71 26.36 15.06
CA SER A 4 -58.70 26.04 16.10
C SER A 4 -57.88 24.82 15.71
N ALA A 5 -56.57 25.05 15.62
CA ALA A 5 -55.52 24.13 15.24
C ALA A 5 -55.41 22.92 16.19
N LEU A 6 -55.04 21.76 15.64
CA LEU A 6 -54.34 20.73 16.38
C LEU A 6 -53.23 20.14 15.50
N PHE A 7 -52.01 20.56 15.80
CA PHE A 7 -50.76 19.96 15.36
C PHE A 7 -50.67 18.53 15.94
N ILE A 8 -50.45 17.53 15.09
CA ILE A 8 -49.88 16.25 15.52
C ILE A 8 -48.64 16.05 14.65
N ALA A 9 -47.51 16.55 15.14
CA ALA A 9 -46.20 16.17 14.64
C ALA A 9 -45.89 14.77 15.19
N LEU A 10 -46.04 13.74 14.37
CA LEU A 10 -45.63 12.38 14.71
C LEU A 10 -44.13 12.26 14.41
N ILE A 11 -43.33 12.35 15.47
CA ILE A 11 -41.88 12.12 15.47
C ILE A 11 -41.64 10.60 15.40
N PRO A 12 -40.94 10.04 14.40
CA PRO A 12 -40.30 8.75 14.57
C PRO A 12 -38.98 8.99 15.30
N LEU A 13 -39.03 8.89 16.62
CA LEU A 13 -37.86 8.70 17.46
C LEU A 13 -37.53 7.21 17.38
N LEU A 14 -36.24 6.89 17.20
CA LEU A 14 -35.60 5.57 17.19
C LEU A 14 -35.31 4.99 15.81
N GLY A 15 -34.04 5.14 15.42
CA GLY A 15 -33.46 4.46 14.26
C GLY A 15 -32.54 5.41 13.51
N SER A 16 -31.36 5.70 14.06
CA SER A 16 -30.28 6.25 13.23
C SER A 16 -30.09 5.26 12.07
N PRO A 17 -30.21 5.69 10.79
CA PRO A 17 -29.82 4.83 9.70
C PRO A 17 -28.31 4.64 9.84
N VAL A 18 -27.91 3.49 10.38
CA VAL A 18 -26.53 3.03 10.25
C VAL A 18 -26.37 2.76 8.76
N ILE A 19 -25.86 3.76 8.04
CA ILE A 19 -25.33 3.56 6.69
C ILE A 19 -24.16 2.60 6.88
N HIS A 20 -24.44 1.30 6.78
CA HIS A 20 -23.42 0.31 6.52
C HIS A 20 -22.93 0.63 5.11
N ALA A 21 -21.85 1.40 5.03
CA ALA A 21 -21.00 1.31 3.86
C ALA A 21 -20.52 -0.14 3.83
N GLU A 22 -21.12 -0.97 2.97
CA GLU A 22 -20.55 -2.25 2.61
C GLU A 22 -19.21 -1.97 1.93
N THR A 23 -18.17 -1.80 2.72
CA THR A 23 -16.82 -2.07 2.28
C THR A 23 -16.85 -3.54 1.91
N THR A 24 -16.82 -3.84 0.60
CA THR A 24 -16.53 -5.18 0.13
C THR A 24 -15.10 -5.49 0.59
N ALA A 25 -14.95 -5.99 1.80
CA ALA A 25 -13.65 -6.32 2.34
C ALA A 25 -13.14 -7.52 1.55
N ALA A 26 -12.10 -7.31 0.74
CA ALA A 26 -11.32 -8.44 0.24
C ALA A 26 -10.86 -9.27 1.45
N PRO A 27 -10.88 -10.61 1.38
CA PRO A 27 -10.43 -11.42 2.49
C PRO A 27 -8.96 -11.11 2.77
N VAL A 28 -8.70 -10.49 3.93
CA VAL A 28 -7.36 -10.31 4.48
C VAL A 28 -6.94 -11.62 5.13
N LEU A 29 -5.67 -12.00 5.04
CA LEU A 29 -5.19 -13.20 5.71
C LEU A 29 -5.19 -12.94 7.22
N GLU A 30 -6.18 -13.48 7.92
CA GLU A 30 -6.36 -13.23 9.35
C GLU A 30 -5.22 -13.85 10.20
N ASN A 31 -4.70 -15.01 9.77
CA ASN A 31 -3.59 -15.68 10.44
C ASN A 31 -2.85 -16.64 9.51
N ARG A 32 -1.51 -16.51 9.42
CA ARG A 32 -0.59 -17.47 8.77
C ARG A 32 0.51 -17.97 9.72
N ALA A 33 0.30 -17.89 11.02
CA ALA A 33 1.19 -18.50 12.01
C ALA A 33 1.10 -20.03 11.98
N ALA A 34 2.09 -20.70 12.56
CA ALA A 34 2.09 -22.14 12.79
C ALA A 34 0.86 -22.55 13.62
N GLN A 35 0.21 -23.65 13.21
CA GLN A 35 -1.09 -24.07 13.77
C GLN A 35 -0.98 -25.03 14.96
N GLY A 36 0.22 -25.44 15.37
CA GLY A 36 0.40 -26.35 16.50
C GLY A 36 1.86 -26.56 16.89
N ASP A 37 2.14 -27.72 17.49
CA ASP A 37 3.51 -28.10 17.85
C ASP A 37 4.35 -28.35 16.59
N ILE A 38 5.28 -27.44 16.33
CA ILE A 38 6.16 -27.45 15.15
C ILE A 38 7.01 -28.72 15.02
N THR A 39 7.16 -29.52 16.08
CA THR A 39 7.89 -30.79 16.07
C THR A 39 7.05 -31.97 15.58
N THR A 40 5.72 -31.79 15.49
CA THR A 40 4.78 -32.83 15.08
C THR A 40 4.37 -32.72 13.61
N PRO A 41 3.97 -33.83 12.96
CA PRO A 41 3.47 -33.80 11.59
C PRO A 41 2.30 -32.81 11.43
N GLY A 42 2.53 -31.76 10.65
CA GLY A 42 1.52 -30.74 10.36
C GLY A 42 1.46 -29.56 11.34
N GLY A 43 2.18 -29.57 12.46
CA GLY A 43 2.13 -28.46 13.43
C GLY A 43 2.79 -27.16 12.94
N ALA A 44 3.73 -27.25 12.00
CA ALA A 44 4.34 -26.09 11.34
C ALA A 44 3.55 -25.59 10.12
N ARG A 45 2.35 -26.12 9.85
CA ARG A 45 1.51 -25.65 8.72
C ARG A 45 1.07 -24.21 8.96
N ARG A 46 1.12 -23.40 7.91
CA ARG A 46 0.54 -22.03 7.86
C ARG A 46 -0.84 -21.99 7.20
N LEU A 47 -1.24 -23.08 6.55
CA LEU A 47 -2.49 -23.22 5.82
C LEU A 47 -3.42 -24.22 6.54
N THR A 48 -4.64 -23.78 6.82
CA THR A 48 -5.68 -24.59 7.45
C THR A 48 -6.51 -25.39 6.43
N GLY A 49 -6.59 -24.93 5.18
CA GLY A 49 -7.31 -25.60 4.10
C GLY A 49 -6.95 -25.07 2.71
N ASP A 50 -7.71 -25.47 1.70
CA ASP A 50 -7.57 -24.98 0.33
C ASP A 50 -7.79 -23.46 0.25
N GLN A 51 -7.08 -22.79 -0.66
CA GLN A 51 -7.09 -21.32 -0.77
C GLN A 51 -7.74 -20.83 -2.06
N THR A 52 -8.25 -21.72 -2.92
CA THR A 52 -8.73 -21.37 -4.26
C THR A 52 -9.90 -20.39 -4.20
N GLU A 53 -10.89 -20.65 -3.34
CA GLU A 53 -12.06 -19.79 -3.18
C GLU A 53 -11.72 -18.45 -2.52
N ALA A 54 -10.87 -18.49 -1.48
CA ALA A 54 -10.41 -17.28 -0.79
C ALA A 54 -9.59 -16.36 -1.72
N LEU A 55 -8.71 -16.94 -2.55
CA LEU A 55 -7.94 -16.20 -3.54
C LEU A 55 -8.85 -15.63 -4.63
N ARG A 56 -9.83 -16.41 -5.13
CA ARG A 56 -10.82 -15.92 -6.10
C ARG A 56 -11.62 -14.75 -5.54
N ALA A 57 -12.03 -14.80 -4.27
CA ALA A 57 -12.73 -13.71 -3.61
C ALA A 57 -11.87 -12.44 -3.43
N SER A 58 -10.54 -12.58 -3.45
CA SER A 58 -9.60 -11.45 -3.40
C SER A 58 -9.45 -10.70 -4.73
N LEU A 59 -9.89 -11.30 -5.85
CA LEU A 59 -9.77 -10.69 -7.18
C LEU A 59 -10.96 -9.76 -7.45
N ILE A 60 -10.77 -8.47 -7.13
CA ILE A 60 -11.79 -7.43 -7.29
C ILE A 60 -11.42 -6.49 -8.44
N ASN A 61 -12.19 -6.53 -9.53
CA ASN A 61 -11.99 -5.66 -10.70
C ASN A 61 -12.75 -4.32 -10.62
N LYS A 62 -13.01 -3.82 -9.40
CA LYS A 62 -13.69 -2.53 -9.19
C LYS A 62 -12.63 -1.41 -9.11
N PRO A 63 -12.93 -0.19 -9.58
CA PRO A 63 -12.04 0.95 -9.41
C PRO A 63 -11.75 1.21 -7.93
N ALA A 64 -10.47 1.46 -7.61
CA ALA A 64 -10.08 1.84 -6.26
C ALA A 64 -10.48 3.30 -6.00
N LYS A 65 -11.20 3.55 -4.89
CA LYS A 65 -11.52 4.91 -4.43
C LYS A 65 -10.32 5.60 -3.81
N ASN A 66 -9.50 4.84 -3.08
CA ASN A 66 -8.31 5.32 -2.39
C ASN A 66 -7.18 4.30 -2.58
N VAL A 67 -5.94 4.77 -2.61
CA VAL A 67 -4.73 3.94 -2.66
C VAL A 67 -3.85 4.31 -1.47
N ILE A 68 -3.42 3.30 -0.71
CA ILE A 68 -2.47 3.45 0.39
C ILE A 68 -1.25 2.62 0.02
N LEU A 69 -0.10 3.28 -0.14
CA LEU A 69 1.17 2.64 -0.46
C LEU A 69 2.06 2.70 0.78
N LEU A 70 2.47 1.54 1.28
CA LEU A 70 3.42 1.43 2.38
C LEU A 70 4.77 0.97 1.82
N ILE A 71 5.80 1.78 2.02
CA ILE A 71 7.17 1.49 1.59
C ILE A 71 8.02 1.22 2.83
N GLY A 72 8.59 0.02 2.91
CA GLY A 72 9.70 -0.25 3.82
C GLY A 72 11.01 -0.06 3.05
N ASP A 73 11.71 1.04 3.30
CA ASP A 73 13.01 1.29 2.67
C ASP A 73 14.01 0.19 3.09
N GLY A 74 14.67 -0.43 2.11
CA GLY A 74 15.54 -1.59 2.33
C GLY A 74 14.84 -2.87 2.82
N MET A 75 13.51 -2.96 2.79
CA MET A 75 12.76 -4.10 3.34
C MET A 75 12.62 -5.24 2.31
N GLY A 76 13.69 -6.00 2.11
CA GLY A 76 13.66 -7.24 1.34
C GLY A 76 13.09 -8.43 2.12
N ASP A 77 12.96 -9.58 1.45
CA ASP A 77 12.47 -10.82 2.07
C ASP A 77 13.34 -11.28 3.26
N SER A 78 14.65 -11.00 3.18
CA SER A 78 15.62 -11.27 4.25
C SER A 78 15.30 -10.45 5.51
N GLU A 79 15.07 -9.15 5.34
CA GLU A 79 14.75 -8.23 6.43
C GLU A 79 13.41 -8.56 7.07
N ILE A 80 12.38 -8.88 6.27
CA ILE A 80 11.08 -9.33 6.77
C ILE A 80 11.23 -10.61 7.59
N THR A 81 12.02 -11.56 7.10
CA THR A 81 12.24 -12.84 7.80
C THR A 81 13.02 -12.64 9.10
N ALA A 82 14.07 -11.82 9.10
CA ALA A 82 14.83 -11.49 10.29
C ALA A 82 13.97 -10.81 11.37
N ALA A 83 13.16 -9.83 10.97
CA ALA A 83 12.23 -9.15 11.87
C ALA A 83 11.19 -10.11 12.44
N ARG A 84 10.60 -10.98 11.59
CA ARG A 84 9.60 -11.98 12.02
C ARG A 84 10.22 -12.96 13.02
N ASN A 85 11.40 -13.48 12.71
CA ASN A 85 12.10 -14.43 13.57
C ASN A 85 12.39 -13.83 14.96
N TYR A 86 12.76 -12.55 14.99
CA TYR A 86 13.08 -11.87 16.24
C TYR A 86 11.83 -11.51 17.06
N ALA A 87 10.81 -10.93 16.43
CA ALA A 87 9.65 -10.37 17.14
C ALA A 87 8.53 -11.40 17.39
N GLU A 88 8.24 -12.25 16.41
CA GLU A 88 7.10 -13.19 16.42
C GLU A 88 7.54 -14.66 16.48
N GLY A 89 8.85 -14.91 16.35
CA GLY A 89 9.42 -16.23 16.16
C GLY A 89 9.29 -16.75 14.73
N ALA A 90 10.06 -17.78 14.38
CA ALA A 90 10.11 -18.32 13.01
C ALA A 90 8.76 -18.87 12.51
N GLY A 91 7.94 -19.40 13.42
CA GLY A 91 6.57 -19.83 13.14
C GLY A 91 5.52 -18.73 13.27
N GLY A 92 5.92 -17.51 13.61
CA GLY A 92 5.04 -16.37 13.84
C GLY A 92 4.50 -15.75 12.55
N PHE A 93 3.76 -14.66 12.72
CA PHE A 93 3.03 -13.98 11.65
C PHE A 93 2.85 -12.49 11.97
N PHE A 94 3.23 -11.62 11.04
CA PHE A 94 2.90 -10.22 11.14
C PHE A 94 1.47 -9.95 10.65
N LYS A 95 0.63 -9.44 11.55
CA LYS A 95 -0.79 -9.14 11.28
C LYS A 95 -1.02 -8.06 10.20
N GLY A 96 0.03 -7.39 9.74
CA GLY A 96 -0.01 -6.41 8.65
C GLY A 96 0.73 -6.89 7.41
N ILE A 97 2.07 -6.93 7.49
CA ILE A 97 2.95 -7.23 6.34
C ILE A 97 2.62 -8.59 5.70
N ASP A 98 2.39 -9.63 6.52
CA ASP A 98 2.11 -10.98 6.03
C ASP A 98 0.62 -11.21 5.69
N ALA A 99 -0.24 -10.23 5.99
CA ALA A 99 -1.68 -10.36 5.90
C ALA A 99 -2.24 -10.09 4.48
N LEU A 100 -1.41 -9.59 3.57
CA LEU A 100 -1.79 -9.27 2.20
C LEU A 100 -1.98 -10.58 1.38
N PRO A 101 -3.17 -10.80 0.79
CA PRO A 101 -3.50 -12.09 0.16
C PRO A 101 -2.87 -12.29 -1.23
N LEU A 102 -2.49 -11.21 -1.92
CA LEU A 102 -1.88 -11.23 -3.24
C LEU A 102 -0.42 -10.83 -3.14
N THR A 103 0.47 -11.74 -3.49
CA THR A 103 1.93 -11.54 -3.41
C THR A 103 2.57 -11.72 -4.79
N GLY A 104 3.62 -10.97 -5.06
CA GLY A 104 4.43 -11.09 -6.27
C GLY A 104 5.83 -10.54 -6.06
N GLN A 105 6.72 -10.76 -7.03
CA GLN A 105 8.07 -10.23 -7.05
C GLN A 105 8.20 -9.25 -8.21
N TYR A 106 8.93 -8.16 -8.00
CA TYR A 106 9.17 -7.14 -9.02
C TYR A 106 10.66 -6.81 -9.12
N THR A 107 11.08 -6.26 -10.25
CA THR A 107 12.48 -5.87 -10.49
C THR A 107 12.66 -4.36 -10.33
N HIS A 108 13.74 -3.96 -9.67
CA HIS A 108 13.98 -2.58 -9.25
C HIS A 108 15.32 -2.01 -9.78
N TYR A 109 15.86 -2.53 -10.88
CA TYR A 109 17.08 -1.96 -11.50
C TYR A 109 16.89 -0.48 -11.90
N SER A 110 17.98 0.28 -11.91
CA SER A 110 18.06 1.67 -12.38
C SER A 110 18.82 1.75 -13.72
N LEU A 111 19.12 2.95 -14.21
CA LEU A 111 19.83 3.16 -15.48
C LEU A 111 21.12 3.96 -15.27
N ASP A 112 22.17 3.66 -16.03
CA ASP A 112 23.34 4.51 -16.12
C ASP A 112 23.00 5.79 -16.91
N LYS A 113 23.33 6.96 -16.35
CA LYS A 113 23.00 8.27 -16.95
C LYS A 113 23.61 8.48 -18.33
N LYS A 114 24.82 7.96 -18.58
CA LYS A 114 25.57 8.24 -19.83
C LYS A 114 25.19 7.26 -20.94
N THR A 115 24.97 6.01 -20.58
CA THR A 115 24.81 4.91 -21.54
C THR A 115 23.36 4.45 -21.67
N GLY A 116 22.49 4.82 -20.72
CA GLY A 116 21.09 4.35 -20.65
C GLY A 116 20.97 2.84 -20.40
N LYS A 117 22.07 2.16 -20.03
CA LYS A 117 22.08 0.73 -19.76
C LYS A 117 21.59 0.43 -18.35
N PRO A 118 21.05 -0.77 -18.08
CA PRO A 118 20.67 -1.16 -16.74
C PRO A 118 21.84 -1.10 -15.77
N ASP A 119 21.65 -0.37 -14.68
CA ASP A 119 22.41 -0.51 -13.45
C ASP A 119 21.61 -1.43 -12.50
N TYR A 120 22.20 -2.57 -12.14
CA TYR A 120 21.50 -3.62 -11.42
C TYR A 120 21.25 -3.26 -9.95
N VAL A 121 21.95 -2.25 -9.42
CA VAL A 121 21.80 -1.79 -8.03
C VAL A 121 21.25 -0.36 -8.04
N THR A 122 19.98 -0.23 -7.68
CA THR A 122 19.30 1.07 -7.55
C THR A 122 19.57 1.72 -6.19
N ASP A 123 19.41 3.03 -6.13
CA ASP A 123 19.21 3.76 -4.87
C ASP A 123 17.71 4.06 -4.61
N SER A 124 17.42 4.67 -3.45
CA SER A 124 16.06 5.06 -3.06
C SER A 124 15.47 6.12 -3.99
N ALA A 125 16.28 6.99 -4.59
CA ALA A 125 15.80 8.06 -5.49
C ALA A 125 15.31 7.51 -6.84
N ALA A 126 16.11 6.67 -7.49
CA ALA A 126 15.74 6.11 -8.80
C ALA A 126 14.59 5.12 -8.69
N SER A 127 14.55 4.33 -7.61
CA SER A 127 13.44 3.43 -7.33
C SER A 127 12.15 4.20 -7.05
N ALA A 128 12.20 5.26 -6.22
CA ALA A 128 11.05 6.11 -5.95
C ALA A 128 10.51 6.77 -7.21
N THR A 129 11.39 7.31 -8.05
CA THR A 129 11.00 7.87 -9.35
C THR A 129 10.29 6.83 -10.21
N ALA A 130 10.79 5.59 -10.25
CA ALA A 130 10.22 4.54 -11.09
C ALA A 130 8.77 4.20 -10.76
N TRP A 131 8.38 4.07 -9.48
CA TRP A 131 7.00 3.75 -9.13
C TRP A 131 6.08 4.98 -9.06
N THR A 132 6.63 6.19 -8.95
CA THR A 132 5.84 7.44 -8.87
C THR A 132 5.54 8.03 -10.24
N THR A 133 6.49 8.01 -11.17
CA THR A 133 6.34 8.59 -12.52
C THR A 133 6.13 7.54 -13.61
N GLY A 134 6.48 6.28 -13.34
CA GLY A 134 6.43 5.19 -14.33
C GLY A 134 7.62 5.16 -15.29
N VAL A 135 8.65 5.99 -15.07
CA VAL A 135 9.84 6.07 -15.92
C VAL A 135 11.09 5.69 -15.13
N LYS A 136 11.93 4.82 -15.71
CA LYS A 136 13.23 4.45 -15.14
C LYS A 136 14.23 5.60 -15.28
N THR A 137 15.09 5.77 -14.28
CA THR A 137 16.08 6.85 -14.23
C THR A 137 17.40 6.38 -13.61
N TYR A 138 18.35 7.30 -13.44
CA TYR A 138 19.67 7.03 -12.87
C TYR A 138 19.72 7.26 -11.36
N ASN A 139 20.66 6.60 -10.70
CA ASN A 139 20.84 6.71 -9.25
C ASN A 139 21.05 8.18 -8.82
N GLY A 140 20.32 8.61 -7.80
CA GLY A 140 20.27 9.99 -7.30
C GLY A 140 19.28 10.92 -8.02
N ALA A 141 18.58 10.45 -9.05
CA ALA A 141 17.58 11.25 -9.76
C ALA A 141 16.21 11.20 -9.06
N LEU A 142 15.53 12.35 -9.02
CA LEU A 142 14.20 12.51 -8.42
C LEU A 142 13.27 13.15 -9.43
N GLY A 143 12.22 12.42 -9.85
CA GLY A 143 11.16 12.94 -10.71
C GLY A 143 11.60 13.27 -12.15
N VAL A 144 12.78 12.82 -12.57
CA VAL A 144 13.34 13.07 -13.91
C VAL A 144 13.81 11.78 -14.58
N ASP A 145 13.85 11.76 -15.91
CA ASP A 145 14.46 10.68 -16.68
C ASP A 145 15.98 10.83 -16.84
N ILE A 146 16.63 9.93 -17.59
CA ILE A 146 18.07 9.99 -17.88
C ILE A 146 18.51 11.23 -18.68
N HIS A 147 17.56 11.92 -19.31
CA HIS A 147 17.76 13.16 -20.05
C HIS A 147 17.42 14.40 -19.23
N GLU A 148 17.16 14.25 -17.93
CA GLU A 148 16.77 15.31 -17.01
C GLU A 148 15.42 15.97 -17.34
N ASN A 149 14.57 15.32 -18.14
CA ASN A 149 13.20 15.81 -18.34
C ASN A 149 12.35 15.44 -17.12
N ALA A 150 11.60 16.41 -16.62
CA ALA A 150 10.66 16.20 -15.51
C ALA A 150 9.44 15.40 -15.96
N HIS A 151 9.02 14.45 -15.11
CA HIS A 151 7.83 13.63 -15.31
C HIS A 151 6.88 13.80 -14.13
N GLN A 152 5.58 13.82 -14.40
CA GLN A 152 4.57 14.01 -13.36
C GLN A 152 4.52 12.79 -12.43
N THR A 153 4.42 13.05 -11.13
CA THR A 153 4.27 11.99 -10.12
C THR A 153 2.81 11.57 -9.97
N ILE A 154 2.58 10.36 -9.46
CA ILE A 154 1.23 9.86 -9.16
C ILE A 154 0.46 10.76 -8.17
N LEU A 155 1.16 11.45 -7.26
CA LEU A 155 0.54 12.42 -6.35
C LEU A 155 0.12 13.70 -7.06
N GLU A 156 0.94 14.22 -7.98
CA GLU A 156 0.58 15.36 -8.82
C GLU A 156 -0.63 15.04 -9.70
N LEU A 157 -0.65 13.84 -10.31
CA LEU A 157 -1.79 13.35 -11.07
C LEU A 157 -3.05 13.24 -10.21
N ALA A 158 -2.93 12.72 -8.98
CA ALA A 158 -4.05 12.63 -8.04
C ALA A 158 -4.58 14.03 -7.62
N LYS A 159 -3.68 14.97 -7.33
CA LYS A 159 -4.03 16.37 -7.00
C LYS A 159 -4.72 17.06 -8.17
N ALA A 160 -4.22 16.89 -9.39
CA ALA A 160 -4.83 17.42 -10.61
C ALA A 160 -6.22 16.85 -10.88
N ALA A 161 -6.46 15.59 -10.49
CA ALA A 161 -7.76 14.94 -10.53
C ALA A 161 -8.71 15.36 -9.37
N GLY A 162 -8.29 16.27 -8.50
CA GLY A 162 -9.08 16.76 -7.36
C GLY A 162 -9.13 15.79 -6.18
N LEU A 163 -8.22 14.81 -6.10
CA LEU A 163 -8.12 13.87 -5.00
C LEU A 163 -7.29 14.45 -3.86
N ALA A 164 -7.57 14.01 -2.63
CA ALA A 164 -6.73 14.31 -1.49
C ALA A 164 -5.42 13.52 -1.57
N THR A 165 -4.31 14.19 -1.25
CA THR A 165 -2.95 13.66 -1.32
C THR A 165 -2.29 13.70 0.05
N GLY A 166 -1.58 12.63 0.44
CA GLY A 166 -0.84 12.57 1.68
C GLY A 166 0.51 11.87 1.49
N ASN A 167 1.55 12.42 2.11
CA ASN A 167 2.90 11.86 2.13
C ASN A 167 3.40 11.84 3.57
N VAL A 168 3.71 10.65 4.09
CA VAL A 168 4.09 10.43 5.48
C VAL A 168 5.37 9.61 5.49
N SER A 169 6.39 10.10 6.18
CA SER A 169 7.67 9.42 6.34
C SER A 169 8.18 9.60 7.77
N THR A 170 8.96 8.62 8.24
CA THR A 170 9.74 8.73 9.48
C THR A 170 11.12 9.33 9.24
N ALA A 171 11.59 9.31 7.99
CA ALA A 171 12.81 9.99 7.59
C ALA A 171 12.58 11.49 7.43
N GLU A 172 13.66 12.26 7.27
CA GLU A 172 13.56 13.66 6.88
C GLU A 172 12.76 13.79 5.57
N LEU A 173 11.88 14.79 5.46
CA LEU A 173 11.04 15.00 4.27
C LEU A 173 11.87 15.19 2.98
N GLN A 174 13.13 15.59 3.14
CA GLN A 174 14.10 15.81 2.09
C GLN A 174 14.74 14.51 1.60
N ASP A 175 14.58 13.39 2.32
CA ASP A 175 15.09 12.08 1.94
C ASP A 175 14.44 11.60 0.62
N ALA A 176 15.13 10.72 -0.08
CA ALA A 176 14.83 10.37 -1.46
C ALA A 176 13.42 9.79 -1.65
N THR A 177 12.97 8.94 -0.74
CA THR A 177 11.66 8.29 -0.78
C THR A 177 10.51 9.30 -0.64
N PRO A 178 10.43 10.12 0.43
CA PRO A 178 9.39 11.15 0.52
C PRO A 178 9.52 12.22 -0.56
N ARG A 179 10.75 12.61 -0.97
CA ARG A 179 10.98 13.64 -1.98
C ARG A 179 10.58 13.20 -3.38
N GLY A 180 10.90 11.97 -3.78
CA GLY A 180 10.51 11.41 -5.08
C GLY A 180 9.00 11.21 -5.21
N VAL A 181 8.31 11.03 -4.09
CA VAL A 181 6.85 10.93 -3.99
C VAL A 181 6.20 12.32 -4.12
N GLY A 182 6.73 13.33 -3.43
CA GLY A 182 6.07 14.64 -3.33
C GLY A 182 6.55 15.74 -4.28
N SER A 183 7.73 15.62 -4.91
CA SER A 183 8.32 16.75 -5.62
C SER A 183 9.35 16.39 -6.68
N ALA A 184 8.98 16.62 -7.94
CA ALA A 184 9.86 17.38 -8.82
C ALA A 184 9.67 18.88 -8.47
N CYS A 185 10.51 19.42 -7.59
CA CYS A 185 10.59 20.85 -7.18
C CYS A 185 9.52 21.49 -6.26
N ASP A 186 8.38 20.89 -5.93
CA ASP A 186 7.34 21.56 -5.11
C ASP A 186 7.36 21.21 -3.59
N ILE A 187 8.52 21.35 -2.92
CA ILE A 187 8.56 21.57 -1.47
C ILE A 187 8.89 23.05 -1.24
N ALA A 188 7.87 23.89 -1.27
CA ALA A 188 7.87 25.26 -0.76
C ALA A 188 6.53 25.55 -0.07
#